data_AF-A0A3M6H7Z8-F1
#
_entry.id   AF-A0A3M6H7Z8-F1
#
_cell.length_a   1.000
_cell.length_b   1.000
_cell.length_c   1.000
_cell.angle_alpha   90.00
_cell.angle_beta   90.00
_cell.angle_gamma   90.00
#
_symmetry.space_group_name_H-M   'P 1'
#
loop_
_entity.id
_entity.type
_entity.pdbx_description
1 polymer ?
#
loop_
_entity_poly.entity_id
_entity_poly.type
_entity_poly.pdbx_seq_one_letter_code
_entity_poly.pdbx_strand_id
1 'polypeptide(L)'
;MLEQFCVFLGRVVGNNVLTLGSLGGVYIVGGVVPRFTEFFINSGFKRAMAEKGVMSDYFKNLPVWLVTAEYPGLMGSGVALQQAFGSQI
;
A
#
# COMPACT_ATOMS: atom_id res chain seq x y z
N MET A 1 1.63 -0.40 21.10
CA MET A 1 0.40 -0.34 20.27
C MET A 1 0.71 0.01 18.80
N LEU A 2 1.32 1.17 18.49
CA LEU A 2 1.61 1.56 17.10
C LEU A 2 2.54 0.58 16.36
N GLU A 3 3.56 0.02 17.03
CA GLU A 3 4.43 -1.01 16.43
C GLU A 3 3.64 -2.26 16.01
N GLN A 4 2.74 -2.74 16.87
CA GLN A 4 1.89 -3.90 16.57
C GLN A 4 0.95 -3.62 15.40
N PHE A 5 0.37 -2.41 15.33
CA PHE A 5 -0.41 -1.99 14.17
C PHE A 5 0.41 -2.08 12.88
N CYS A 6 1.63 -1.55 12.87
CA CYS A 6 2.50 -1.56 11.69
C CYS A 6 2.88 -3.00 11.27
N VAL A 7 3.19 -3.87 12.24
CA VAL A 7 3.49 -5.28 11.98
C VAL A 7 2.27 -6.02 11.41
N PHE A 8 1.08 -5.81 11.97
CA PHE A 8 -0.14 -6.44 11.46
C PHE A 8 -0.53 -5.93 10.08
N LEU A 9 -0.42 -4.62 9.83
CA LEU A 9 -0.62 -4.04 8.51
C LEU A 9 0.35 -4.64 7.50
N GLY A 10 1.63 -4.79 7.87
CA GLY A 10 2.64 -5.44 7.04
C GLY A 10 2.24 -6.85 6.64
N ARG A 11 1.81 -7.68 7.60
CA ARG A 11 1.37 -9.06 7.34
C ARG A 11 0.19 -9.13 6.37
N VAL A 12 -0.80 -8.26 6.55
CA VAL A 12 -1.98 -8.17 5.68
C VAL A 12 -1.60 -7.74 4.26
N VAL A 13 -0.77 -6.70 4.13
CA VAL A 13 -0.25 -6.26 2.84
C VAL A 13 0.53 -7.39 2.15
N GLY A 14 1.40 -8.08 2.88
CA GLY A 14 2.16 -9.20 2.32
C GLY A 14 1.27 -10.34 1.83
N ASN A 15 0.16 -10.63 2.50
CA ASN A 15 -0.81 -11.60 1.98
C ASN A 15 -1.43 -11.13 0.66
N ASN A 16 -1.87 -9.87 0.59
CA ASN A 16 -2.50 -9.31 -0.62
C ASN A 16 -1.54 -9.30 -1.81
N VAL A 17 -0.26 -9.00 -1.59
CA VAL A 17 0.77 -9.05 -2.63
C VAL A 17 0.84 -10.43 -3.26
N LEU A 18 0.85 -11.49 -2.44
CA LEU A 18 0.91 -12.86 -2.94
C LEU A 18 -0.42 -13.34 -3.55
N THR A 19 -1.55 -12.87 -3.02
CA THR A 19 -2.89 -13.19 -3.55
C THR A 19 -3.12 -12.59 -4.93
N LEU A 20 -2.68 -11.35 -5.17
CA LEU A 20 -2.94 -10.60 -6.40
C LEU A 20 -1.76 -10.60 -7.37
N GLY A 21 -0.58 -11.06 -6.95
CA GLY A 21 0.64 -10.98 -7.74
C GLY A 21 1.10 -9.54 -7.99
N SER A 22 0.99 -8.66 -6.98
CA SER A 22 1.13 -7.19 -7.11
C SER A 22 2.55 -6.68 -7.37
N LEU A 23 3.22 -7.13 -8.45
CA LEU A 23 4.58 -6.73 -8.80
C LEU A 23 4.72 -5.25 -9.20
N GLY A 24 3.62 -4.60 -9.58
CA GLY A 24 3.58 -3.14 -9.82
C GLY A 24 3.76 -2.31 -8.54
N GLY A 25 3.74 -2.95 -7.36
CA GLY A 25 3.94 -2.33 -6.07
C GLY A 25 2.67 -2.13 -5.26
N VAL A 26 2.85 -1.54 -4.08
CA VAL A 26 1.79 -1.32 -3.09
C VAL A 26 1.65 0.16 -2.78
N TYR A 27 0.42 0.66 -2.77
CA TYR A 27 0.09 2.01 -2.35
C TYR A 27 -0.68 1.96 -1.03
N ILE A 28 -0.10 2.53 0.02
CA ILE A 28 -0.75 2.72 1.31
C ILE A 28 -1.50 4.05 1.26
N VAL A 29 -2.83 3.96 1.33
CA VAL A 29 -3.75 5.09 1.32
C VAL A 29 -4.46 5.20 2.68
N GLY A 30 -4.89 6.41 3.04
CA GLY A 30 -5.68 6.67 4.25
C GLY A 30 -5.02 7.70 5.19
N GLY A 31 -5.82 8.25 6.10
CA GLY A 31 -5.40 9.39 6.93
C GLY A 31 -4.64 9.04 8.22
N VAL A 32 -4.54 7.76 8.59
CA VAL A 32 -3.93 7.35 9.87
C VAL A 32 -2.41 7.37 9.79
N VAL A 33 -1.83 6.66 8.82
CA VAL A 33 -0.36 6.50 8.67
C VAL A 33 0.39 7.82 8.46
N PRO A 34 -0.11 8.80 7.66
CA PRO A 34 0.59 10.07 7.46
C PRO A 34 0.88 10.87 8.74
N ARG A 35 0.11 10.62 9.82
CA ARG A 35 0.29 11.31 11.12
C ARG A 35 1.51 10.84 11.90
N PHE A 36 2.12 9.72 11.51
CA PHE A 36 3.30 9.14 12.16
C PHE A 36 4.27 8.52 11.13
N THR A 37 4.43 9.17 9.97
CA THR A 37 5.21 8.66 8.84
C THR A 37 6.62 8.22 9.21
N GLU A 38 7.36 9.01 9.99
CA GLU A 38 8.72 8.63 10.41
C GLU A 38 8.73 7.37 11.27
N PHE A 39 7.77 7.22 12.19
CA PHE A 39 7.62 6.01 12.98
C PHE A 39 7.29 4.81 12.07
N PHE A 40 6.37 4.99 11.12
CA PHE A 40 5.96 3.94 10.20
C PHE A 40 7.12 3.43 9.34
N ILE A 41 7.94 4.32 8.79
CA ILE A 41 9.12 3.98 7.98
C ILE A 41 10.12 3.14 8.79
N ASN A 42 10.30 3.47 10.07
CA ASN A 42 11.23 2.79 10.97
C ASN A 42 10.62 1.59 11.72
N SER A 43 9.33 1.32 11.53
CA SER A 43 8.60 0.24 12.21
C SER A 43 8.90 -1.15 11.62
N GLY A 44 8.38 -2.19 12.27
CA GLY A 44 8.40 -3.56 11.76
C GLY A 44 7.59 -3.85 10.50
N PHE A 45 6.92 -2.85 9.88
CA PHE A 45 6.04 -3.05 8.71
C PHE A 45 6.72 -3.80 7.55
N LYS A 46 7.86 -3.29 7.05
CA LYS A 46 8.53 -3.86 5.86
C LYS A 46 9.02 -5.29 6.11
N ARG A 47 9.56 -5.55 7.30
CA ARG A 47 9.97 -6.88 7.75
C ARG A 47 8.77 -7.83 7.79
N ALA A 48 7.70 -7.44 8.46
CA ALA A 48 6.50 -8.27 8.64
C ALA A 48 5.75 -8.53 7.31
N MET A 49 5.84 -7.60 6.36
CA MET A 49 5.32 -7.77 5.00
C MET A 49 6.05 -8.86 4.23
N ALA A 50 7.38 -8.83 4.26
CA ALA A 50 8.23 -9.78 3.53
C ALA A 50 8.36 -11.14 4.24
N GLU A 51 7.97 -11.26 5.50
CA GLU A 51 8.04 -12.50 6.29
C GLU A 51 7.00 -13.54 5.80
N LYS A 52 7.30 -14.20 4.68
CA LYS A 52 6.42 -15.18 3.98
C LYS A 52 7.10 -16.53 3.73
N GLY A 53 8.07 -16.88 4.57
CA GLY A 53 8.81 -18.15 4.47
C GLY A 53 9.51 -18.27 3.11
N VAL A 54 9.26 -19.36 2.39
CA VAL A 54 9.84 -19.63 1.06
C VAL A 54 9.51 -18.55 0.01
N MET A 55 8.44 -17.79 0.20
CA MET A 55 8.01 -16.72 -0.72
C MET A 55 8.60 -15.35 -0.36
N SER A 56 9.47 -15.24 0.66
CA SER A 56 10.03 -13.95 1.09
C SER A 56 10.80 -13.24 -0.03
N ASP A 57 11.42 -14.00 -0.93
CA ASP A 57 12.16 -13.48 -2.07
C ASP A 57 11.28 -12.76 -3.11
N TYR A 58 9.97 -13.03 -3.12
CA TYR A 58 8.99 -12.32 -3.96
C TYR A 58 8.95 -10.81 -3.67
N PHE A 59 9.37 -10.40 -2.47
CA PHE A 59 9.29 -9.02 -1.99
C PHE A 59 10.56 -8.20 -2.20
N LYS A 60 11.67 -8.80 -2.66
CA LYS A 60 13.00 -8.16 -2.73
C LYS A 60 12.99 -6.79 -3.44
N ASN A 61 12.24 -6.69 -4.53
CA ASN A 61 12.16 -5.48 -5.36
C ASN A 61 10.76 -4.84 -5.33
N LEU A 62 9.90 -5.23 -4.39
CA LEU A 62 8.54 -4.72 -4.33
C LEU A 62 8.53 -3.30 -3.74
N PRO A 63 8.16 -2.28 -4.51
CA PRO A 63 8.05 -0.93 -3.98
C PRO A 63 6.77 -0.77 -3.16
N VAL A 64 6.87 0.03 -2.10
CA VAL A 64 5.73 0.43 -1.26
C VAL A 64 5.75 1.95 -1.13
N TRP A 65 4.65 2.58 -1.48
CA TRP A 65 4.49 4.04 -1.43
C TRP A 65 3.41 4.44 -0.44
N LEU A 66 3.66 5.49 0.32
CA LEU A 66 2.63 6.17 1.10
C LEU A 66 2.04 7.31 0.28
N VAL A 67 0.74 7.29 0.04
CA VAL A 67 0.06 8.33 -0.72
C VAL A 67 -0.14 9.57 0.16
N THR A 68 0.44 10.69 -0.27
CA THR A 68 0.38 11.99 0.43
C THR A 68 -0.43 13.05 -0.33
N ALA A 69 -1.07 12.67 -1.43
CA ALA A 69 -2.00 13.55 -2.14
C ALA A 69 -3.13 14.00 -1.21
N GLU A 70 -3.60 15.25 -1.37
CA GLU A 70 -4.60 15.85 -0.49
C GLU A 70 -5.99 15.21 -0.66
N TYR A 71 -6.42 15.02 -1.92
CA TYR A 71 -7.74 14.46 -2.24
C TYR A 71 -7.66 13.29 -3.25
N PRO A 72 -6.93 12.19 -2.95
CA PRO A 72 -6.74 11.09 -3.90
C PRO A 72 -8.06 10.43 -4.28
N GLY A 73 -9.02 10.36 -3.36
CA GLY A 73 -10.37 9.84 -3.63
C GLY A 73 -11.13 10.69 -4.65
N LEU A 74 -11.15 12.02 -4.48
CA LEU A 74 -11.85 12.93 -5.40
C LEU A 74 -11.21 12.94 -6.79
N MET A 75 -9.88 12.96 -6.85
CA MET A 75 -9.16 12.84 -8.13
C MET A 75 -9.47 11.51 -8.83
N GLY A 76 -9.44 10.40 -8.08
CA GLY A 76 -9.80 9.08 -8.60
C GLY A 76 -11.24 9.00 -9.10
N SER A 77 -12.19 9.64 -8.41
CA SER A 77 -13.58 9.74 -8.86
C SER A 77 -13.71 10.50 -10.18
N GLY A 78 -12.96 11.59 -10.37
CA GLY A 78 -12.93 12.33 -11.63
C GLY A 78 -12.39 11.49 -12.79
N VAL A 79 -11.29 10.75 -12.57
CA VAL A 79 -10.73 9.84 -13.58
C VAL A 79 -11.71 8.72 -13.91
N ALA A 80 -12.35 8.11 -12.91
CA ALA A 80 -13.34 7.06 -13.12
C ALA A 80 -14.53 7.56 -13.95
N LEU A 81 -15.02 8.78 -13.69
CA LEU A 81 -16.07 9.41 -14.49
C LEU A 81 -15.61 9.65 -15.94
N GLN A 82 -14.40 10.16 -16.14
CA GLN A 82 -13.84 10.37 -17.47
C GLN A 82 -13.69 9.06 -18.25
N GLN A 83 -13.29 7.96 -17.60
CA GLN A 83 -13.19 6.65 -18.26
C GLN A 83 -14.57 6.07 -18.62
N ALA A 84 -15.58 6.30 -17.78
CA ALA A 84 -16.93 5.81 -18.03
C ALA A 84 -17.63 6.55 -19.19
N PHE A 85 -17.36 7.84 -19.38
CA PHE A 85 -18.09 8.69 -20.34
C PHE A 85 -17.24 9.33 -21.43
N GLY A 86 -15.90 9.30 -21.33
CA GLY A 86 -14.97 9.93 -22.26
C GLY A 86 -14.69 9.14 -23.55
N SER A 87 -15.24 7.93 -23.68
CA SER A 87 -15.15 7.08 -24.89
C SER A 87 -16.20 7.43 -25.96
N GLN A 88 -17.03 8.45 -25.74
CA GLN A 88 -18.18 8.81 -26.58
C GLN A 88 -18.06 10.18 -27.28
N ILE A 89 -16.87 10.80 -27.27
CA ILE A 89 -16.58 12.03 -28.05
C ILE A 89 -15.43 11.75 -29.00
#